data_AF-A0A959T1Q0-F1
#
_entry.id   AF-A0A959T1Q0-F1
#
_cell.length_a   1.000
_cell.length_b   1.000
_cell.length_c   1.000
_cell.angle_alpha   90.00
_cell.angle_beta   90.00
_cell.angle_gamma   90.00
#
_symmetry.space_group_name_H-M   'P 1'
#
loop_
_entity.id
_entity.type
_entity.pdbx_description
1 polymer ?
#
loop_
_entity_poly.entity_id
_entity_poly.type
_entity_poly.pdbx_seq_one_letter_code
_entity_poly.pdbx_strand_id
1 'polypeptide(L)' 'GLMRGVELTSEAKPVVKQLLSDGVVANATAGNVLRLLPPLIIDDTGIDHLITAIGQALTKSKDKS' A
#
# COMPACT_ATOMS: atom_id res chain seq x y z
N GLY A 1 8.27 -14.78 -5.31
CA GLY A 1 7.30 -14.70 -4.20
C GLY A 1 6.47 -13.44 -4.32
N LEU A 2 5.30 -13.39 -3.68
CA LEU A 2 4.37 -12.24 -3.70
C LEU A 2 4.74 -11.11 -2.73
N MET A 3 5.77 -11.32 -1.88
CA MET A 3 6.34 -10.29 -1.03
C MET A 3 6.95 -9.17 -1.88
N ARG A 4 6.37 -7.97 -1.83
CA ARG A 4 6.88 -6.78 -2.50
C ARG A 4 7.10 -5.65 -1.50
N GLY A 5 8.23 -4.96 -1.64
CA GLY A 5 8.55 -3.73 -0.91
C GLY A 5 8.51 -2.55 -1.86
N VAL A 6 7.86 -1.47 -1.46
CA VAL A 6 7.86 -0.19 -2.18
C VAL A 6 8.49 0.85 -1.26
N GLU A 7 9.63 1.39 -1.66
CA GLU A 7 10.25 2.51 -0.96
C GLU A 7 9.64 3.82 -1.46
N LEU A 8 9.12 4.61 -0.52
CA LEU A 8 8.56 5.92 -0.80
C LEU A 8 9.60 6.99 -0.52
N THR A 9 9.52 8.09 -1.26
CA THR A 9 10.33 9.30 -1.02
C THR A 9 9.80 10.13 0.16
N SER A 10 8.69 9.71 0.76
CA SER A 10 7.97 10.37 1.86
C SER A 10 7.58 9.35 2.93
N GLU A 11 7.02 9.82 4.05
CA GLU A 11 6.59 8.91 5.12
C GLU A 11 5.53 7.92 4.64
N ALA A 12 5.75 6.63 4.92
CA ALA A 12 4.83 5.56 4.53
C ALA A 12 3.64 5.41 5.49
N LYS A 13 3.72 5.96 6.70
CA LYS A 13 2.63 5.92 7.71
C LYS A 13 1.29 6.47 7.21
N PRO A 14 1.20 7.67 6.59
CA PRO A 14 -0.06 8.19 6.07
C PRO A 14 -0.64 7.30 4.96
N VAL A 15 0.21 6.74 4.11
CA VAL A 15 -0.19 5.81 3.04
C VAL A 15 -0.76 4.51 3.63
N VAL A 16 -0.10 3.94 4.66
CA VAL A 16 -0.60 2.75 5.38
C VAL A 16 -1.94 3.02 6.05
N LYS A 17 -2.13 4.19 6.68
CA LYS A 17 -3.42 4.55 7.27
C LYS A 17 -4.53 4.61 6.23
N GLN A 18 -4.25 5.21 5.07
CA GLN A 18 -5.23 5.29 3.99
C GLN A 18 -5.56 3.90 3.43
N LEU A 19 -4.55 3.08 3.17
CA LEU A 19 -4.74 1.69 2.74
C LEU A 19 -5.58 0.89 3.74
N LEU A 20 -5.33 1.06 5.04
CA LEU A 20 -6.11 0.39 6.08
C LEU A 20 -7.58 0.82 6.08
N SER A 21 -7.86 2.11 5.83
CA SER A 21 -9.22 2.61 5.65
C SER A 21 -9.91 2.06 4.39
N ASP A 22 -9.13 1.79 3.35
CA ASP A 22 -9.60 1.21 2.09
C ASP A 22 -9.64 -0.34 2.13
N GLY A 23 -9.45 -0.95 3.31
CA GLY A 23 -9.57 -2.40 3.52
C GLY A 23 -8.29 -3.21 3.22
N VAL A 24 -7.19 -2.53 2.91
CA VAL A 24 -5.89 -3.15 2.57
C VAL A 24 -4.93 -3.05 3.75
N VAL A 25 -4.49 -4.19 4.26
CA VAL A 25 -3.47 -4.24 5.32
C VAL A 25 -2.08 -4.22 4.70
N ALA A 26 -1.36 -3.12 4.90
CA ALA A 26 0.03 -2.96 4.53
C ALA A 26 0.86 -2.54 5.75
N ASN A 27 2.14 -2.90 5.78
CA ASN A 27 3.03 -2.51 6.87
C ASN A 27 4.05 -1.46 6.42
N ALA A 28 4.24 -0.40 7.20
CA ALA A 28 5.33 0.56 7.00
C ALA A 28 6.53 0.14 7.85
N THR A 29 7.65 -0.12 7.20
CA THR A 29 8.94 -0.45 7.82
C THR A 29 9.96 0.62 7.47
N ALA A 30 10.96 0.84 8.33
CA ALA A 30 12.00 1.86 8.12
C ALA A 30 11.49 3.30 7.89
N GLY A 31 10.24 3.61 8.26
CA GLY A 31 9.62 4.94 8.11
C GLY A 31 9.08 5.23 6.70
N ASN A 32 9.77 4.79 5.66
CA ASN A 32 9.46 5.08 4.26
C ASN A 32 9.20 3.84 3.38
N VAL A 33 9.36 2.62 3.89
CA VAL A 33 9.19 1.38 3.09
C VAL A 33 7.84 0.73 3.38
N LEU A 34 6.99 0.63 2.36
CA LEU A 34 5.74 -0.13 2.39
C LEU A 34 5.99 -1.60 2.04
N ARG A 35 5.57 -2.53 2.89
CA ARG A 35 5.61 -3.98 2.61
C ARG A 35 4.21 -4.49 2.27
N LEU A 36 4.11 -5.09 1.10
CA LEU A 36 2.91 -5.72 0.56
C LEU A 36 3.06 -7.24 0.67
N LEU A 37 2.09 -7.85 1.33
CA LEU A 37 2.05 -9.28 1.62
C LEU A 37 0.71 -9.87 1.15
N PRO A 38 0.45 -9.89 -0.17
CA PRO A 38 -0.75 -10.54 -0.66
C PRO A 38 -0.69 -12.06 -0.37
N PRO A 39 -1.82 -12.66 0.02
CA PRO A 39 -1.90 -14.11 0.23
C PRO A 39 -1.65 -14.85 -1.08
N LEU A 40 -1.10 -16.06 -1.00
CA LEU A 40 -0.82 -16.92 -2.17
C LEU A 40 -2.07 -17.42 -2.91
N ILE A 41 -3.25 -17.18 -2.33
CA ILE A 41 -4.57 -17.61 -2.84
C ILE A 41 -5.31 -16.41 -3.48
N ILE A 42 -4.68 -15.23 -3.56
CA ILE A 42 -5.31 -14.05 -4.17
C ILE A 42 -5.56 -14.27 -5.66
N ASP A 43 -6.71 -13.81 -6.14
CA ASP A 43 -7.08 -13.82 -7.55
C ASP A 43 -6.69 -12.51 -8.25
N ASP A 44 -6.76 -12.47 -9.57
CA ASP A 44 -6.40 -11.28 -10.35
C ASP A 44 -7.28 -10.06 -9.97
N THR A 45 -8.55 -10.29 -9.63
CA THR A 45 -9.46 -9.25 -9.14
C THR A 45 -8.96 -8.61 -7.84
N GLY A 46 -8.48 -9.43 -6.90
CA GLY A 46 -7.88 -8.96 -5.65
C GLY A 46 -6.58 -8.19 -5.89
N ILE A 47 -5.81 -8.57 -6.91
CA ILE A 47 -4.62 -7.82 -7.33
C ILE A 47 -5.01 -6.46 -7.91
N ASP A 48 -6.02 -6.39 -8.78
CA ASP A 48 -6.51 -5.14 -9.35
C ASP A 48 -7.03 -4.18 -8.27
N HIS A 49 -7.75 -4.73 -7.28
CA HIS A 49 -8.20 -3.97 -6.12
C HIS A 49 -7.02 -3.44 -5.29
N LEU A 50 -6.01 -4.27 -5.03
CA LEU A 50 -4.79 -3.87 -4.32
C LEU A 50 -4.07 -2.74 -5.05
N ILE A 51 -3.88 -2.85 -6.37
CA ILE A 51 -3.22 -1.82 -7.18
C ILE A 51 -4.02 -0.52 -7.14
N THR A 52 -5.35 -0.60 -7.25
CA THR A 52 -6.23 0.56 -7.21
C THR A 52 -6.14 1.27 -5.84
N ALA A 53 -6.22 0.53 -4.75
CA ALA A 53 -6.11 1.06 -3.39
C ALA A 53 -4.74 1.72 -3.16
N ILE A 54 -3.65 1.11 -3.63
CA ILE A 54 -2.31 1.71 -3.56
C ILE A 54 -2.23 3.00 -4.36
N GLY A 55 -2.74 3.03 -5.60
CA GLY A 55 -2.77 4.23 -6.42
C GLY A 55 -3.54 5.38 -5.76
N GLN A 56 -4.69 5.08 -5.18
CA GLN A 56 -5.50 6.05 -4.44
C GLN A 56 -4.78 6.55 -3.18
N ALA A 57 -4.19 5.65 -2.39
CA ALA A 57 -3.46 6.01 -1.18
C ALA A 57 -2.25 6.90 -1.48
N LEU A 58 -1.51 6.61 -2.55
CA LEU A 58 -0.38 7.43 -3.00
C LEU A 58 -0.82 8.81 -3.48
N THR A 59 -1.93 8.90 -4.23
CA THR A 59 -2.46 10.16 -4.74
C THR A 59 -2.96 11.05 -3.60
N LYS A 60 -3.77 10.49 -2.69
CA LYS A 60 -4.27 11.21 -1.50
C LYS A 60 -3.15 11.65 -0.55
N SER A 61 -2.05 10.91 -0.49
CA SER A 61 -0.89 11.28 0.34
C SER A 61 -0.08 12.46 -0.20
N LYS A 62 -0.17 12.77 -1.50
CA LYS A 62 0.48 13.94 -2.13
C LYS A 62 -0.31 15.24 -1.96
N ASP A 63 -1.62 15.17 -1.73
CA ASP A 63 -2.52 16.34 -1.72
C ASP A 63 -2.57 17.09 -0.38
N LYS A 64 -1.78 16.69 0.62
CA LYS A 64 -1.64 17.40 1.91
C LYS A 64 -0.28 18.12 2.03
N SER A 65 0.16 18.77 0.95
CA SER A 65 1.30 19.70 0.99
C SER A 65 0.85 21.15 1.14
#